data_AF-A0A920YR66-F1
#
_entry.id   AF-A0A920YR66-F1
#
_cell.length_a   1.000
_cell.length_b   1.000
_cell.length_c   1.000
_cell.angle_alpha   90.00
_cell.angle_beta   90.00
_cell.angle_gamma   90.00
#
_symmetry.space_group_name_H-M   'P 1'
#
loop_
_entity.id
_entity.type
_entity.pdbx_description
1 polymer ?
#
loop_
_entity_poly.entity_id
_entity_poly.type
_entity_poly.pdbx_seq_one_letter_code
_entity_poly.pdbx_strand_id
1 'polypeptide(L)'
;MHTYEDLMLGSTTEISDFYVIDEWIYYINYSDNGNLYRMKTDGSSKSKLSDDSLYTFVVYGDTIYYNNPSDRWKFYTIKTDGSNRRKQYHKYC
;
A
#
# COMPACT_ATOMS: atom_id res chain seq x y z
N MET A 1 24.59 -18.91 -1.40
CA MET A 1 23.86 -17.77 -1.97
C MET A 1 22.46 -18.29 -2.27
N HIS A 2 21.60 -18.28 -1.27
CA HIS A 2 20.22 -18.75 -1.42
C HIS A 2 19.36 -17.53 -1.70
N THR A 3 18.90 -17.43 -2.93
CA THR A 3 17.94 -16.41 -3.36
C THR A 3 16.58 -16.77 -2.79
N TYR A 4 15.90 -15.81 -2.17
CA TYR A 4 14.57 -15.92 -1.55
C TYR A 4 13.47 -16.37 -2.53
N GLU A 5 13.81 -16.52 -3.80
CA GLU A 5 13.00 -17.04 -4.91
C GLU A 5 12.47 -18.47 -4.64
N ASP A 6 13.22 -19.32 -3.93
CA ASP A 6 12.88 -20.75 -3.80
C ASP A 6 11.85 -21.08 -2.70
N LEU A 7 11.49 -20.11 -1.84
CA LEU A 7 10.53 -20.32 -0.73
C LEU A 7 9.08 -19.97 -1.09
N MET A 8 8.83 -19.47 -2.30
CA MET A 8 7.50 -19.03 -2.75
C MET A 8 6.74 -20.13 -3.51
N LEU A 9 6.67 -21.34 -2.96
CA LEU A 9 5.84 -22.43 -3.49
C LEU A 9 4.44 -22.39 -2.87
N GLY A 10 3.53 -21.63 -3.49
CA GLY A 10 2.11 -21.66 -3.14
C GLY A 10 1.32 -20.54 -3.81
N SER A 11 0.80 -20.80 -5.01
CA SER A 11 -0.29 -20.06 -5.69
C SER A 11 -1.05 -19.08 -4.79
N THR A 12 -0.72 -17.78 -4.80
CA THR A 12 -1.60 -16.68 -4.32
C THR A 12 -1.05 -15.33 -4.80
N THR A 13 -1.94 -14.39 -5.09
CA THR A 13 -1.67 -13.04 -5.63
C THR A 13 -0.45 -12.38 -4.99
N GLU A 14 0.50 -11.92 -5.81
CA GLU A 14 1.71 -11.21 -5.37
C GLU A 14 1.28 -10.02 -4.48
N ILE A 15 1.64 -10.04 -3.19
CA ILE A 15 1.50 -8.93 -2.25
C ILE A 15 2.91 -8.68 -1.71
N SER A 16 3.44 -7.47 -1.93
CA SER A 16 4.81 -7.11 -1.54
C SER A 16 4.90 -6.73 -0.07
N ASP A 17 3.96 -5.90 0.40
CA ASP A 17 3.86 -5.42 1.77
C ASP A 17 2.37 -5.38 2.19
N PHE A 18 2.08 -5.84 3.42
CA PHE A 18 0.79 -5.61 4.06
C PHE A 18 0.96 -5.20 5.52
N TYR A 19 0.07 -4.33 5.99
CA TYR A 19 0.02 -3.89 7.38
C TYR A 19 -1.30 -4.29 7.97
N VAL A 20 -1.28 -4.89 9.16
CA VAL A 20 -2.48 -5.17 9.95
C VAL A 20 -2.52 -4.18 11.11
N ILE A 21 -3.59 -3.39 11.17
CA ILE A 21 -3.86 -2.45 12.25
C ILE A 21 -5.29 -2.67 12.71
N ASP A 22 -5.44 -3.09 13.97
CA ASP A 22 -6.71 -3.50 14.55
C ASP A 22 -7.41 -4.54 13.65
N GLU A 23 -8.63 -4.25 13.20
CA GLU A 23 -9.43 -5.11 12.30
C GLU A 23 -9.11 -4.91 10.82
N TRP A 24 -8.16 -4.07 10.43
CA TRP A 24 -7.90 -3.73 9.03
C TRP A 24 -6.57 -4.24 8.51
N ILE A 25 -6.60 -4.78 7.30
CA ILE A 25 -5.43 -5.12 6.48
C ILE A 25 -5.30 -4.08 5.37
N TYR A 26 -4.16 -3.44 5.28
CA TYR A 26 -3.77 -2.55 4.18
C TYR A 26 -2.75 -3.27 3.31
N TYR A 27 -2.90 -3.19 1.98
CA TYR A 27 -2.03 -3.93 1.06
C TYR A 27 -1.99 -3.31 -0.32
N ILE A 28 -0.94 -3.63 -1.08
CA ILE A 28 -0.81 -3.30 -2.49
C ILE A 28 -1.47 -4.41 -3.33
N ASN A 29 -2.39 -4.03 -4.22
CA ASN A 29 -3.04 -4.96 -5.13
C ASN A 29 -2.37 -4.93 -6.51
N TYR A 30 -1.44 -5.85 -6.75
CA TYR A 30 -0.70 -5.92 -8.03
C TYR A 30 -1.56 -6.39 -9.20
N SER A 31 -2.67 -7.09 -8.96
CA SER A 31 -3.66 -7.41 -10.00
C SER A 31 -4.45 -6.18 -10.46
N ASP A 32 -4.38 -5.06 -9.74
CA ASP A 32 -4.96 -3.76 -10.11
C ASP A 32 -3.90 -2.66 -10.06
N ASN A 33 -2.89 -2.75 -10.93
CA ASN A 33 -1.86 -1.73 -11.16
C ASN A 33 -1.01 -1.33 -9.93
N GLY A 34 -0.97 -2.17 -8.89
CA GLY A 34 -0.26 -1.85 -7.65
C GLY A 34 -1.00 -0.79 -6.82
N ASN A 35 -2.32 -0.72 -6.92
CA ASN A 35 -3.14 0.24 -6.18
C ASN A 35 -3.24 -0.10 -4.69
N LEU A 36 -3.46 0.91 -3.86
CA LEU A 36 -3.64 0.75 -2.41
C LEU A 36 -5.06 0.30 -2.07
N TYR A 37 -5.17 -0.81 -1.34
CA TYR A 37 -6.42 -1.37 -0.87
C TYR A 37 -6.42 -1.54 0.65
N ARG A 38 -7.64 -1.67 1.21
CA ARG A 38 -7.85 -2.22 2.54
C ARG A 38 -8.99 -3.24 2.57
N MET A 39 -8.98 -4.10 3.56
CA MET A 39 -10.09 -5.01 3.90
C MET A 39 -10.08 -5.30 5.39
N LYS A 40 -11.20 -5.81 5.94
CA LYS A 40 -11.20 -6.32 7.31
C LYS A 40 -10.40 -7.63 7.40
N THR A 41 -9.94 -7.99 8.60
CA THR A 41 -9.22 -9.24 8.86
C THR A 41 -10.06 -10.50 8.62
N ASP A 42 -11.38 -10.38 8.63
CA ASP A 42 -12.32 -11.43 8.22
C ASP A 42 -12.54 -11.51 6.69
N GLY A 43 -11.85 -10.67 5.91
CA GLY A 43 -11.95 -10.58 4.45
C GLY A 43 -13.11 -9.72 3.93
N SER A 44 -13.97 -9.20 4.81
CA SER A 44 -15.07 -8.32 4.44
C SER A 44 -14.62 -6.87 4.20
N SER A 45 -15.55 -6.01 3.78
CA SER A 45 -15.33 -4.56 3.61
C SER A 45 -14.11 -4.18 2.75
N LYS A 46 -13.78 -5.00 1.74
CA LYS A 46 -12.71 -4.69 0.78
C LYS A 46 -13.04 -3.40 0.03
N SER A 47 -12.11 -2.45 0.07
CA SER A 47 -12.25 -1.15 -0.60
C SER A 47 -10.91 -0.65 -1.12
N LYS A 48 -10.91 -0.05 -2.32
CA LYS A 48 -9.76 0.69 -2.85
C LYS A 48 -9.62 2.03 -2.12
N LEU A 49 -8.40 2.40 -1.74
CA LEU A 49 -8.09 3.69 -1.10
C LEU A 49 -7.53 4.73 -2.08
N SER A 50 -6.79 4.30 -3.10
CA SER A 50 -6.23 5.19 -4.12
C SER A 50 -6.04 4.46 -5.45
N ASP A 51 -6.22 5.17 -6.56
CA ASP A 51 -5.81 4.72 -7.91
C ASP A 51 -4.34 5.05 -8.23
N ASP A 52 -3.53 5.25 -7.18
CA ASP A 52 -2.10 5.46 -7.36
C ASP A 52 -1.41 4.11 -7.43
N SER A 53 -0.48 3.96 -8.36
CA SER A 53 0.45 2.85 -8.29
C SER A 53 1.43 3.08 -7.15
N LEU A 54 1.56 2.11 -6.26
CA LEU A 54 2.47 2.11 -5.13
C LEU A 54 3.63 1.14 -5.39
N TYR A 55 4.83 1.52 -4.93
CA TYR A 55 5.95 0.59 -4.84
C TYR A 55 6.07 0.00 -3.43
N THR A 56 6.01 0.85 -2.41
CA THR A 56 5.99 0.48 -0.99
C THR A 56 5.17 1.51 -0.22
N PHE A 57 4.76 1.14 0.99
CA PHE A 57 4.07 2.02 1.92
C PHE A 57 4.37 1.67 3.37
N VAL A 58 4.15 2.63 4.26
CA VAL A 58 4.16 2.44 5.70
C VAL A 58 2.92 3.07 6.30
N VAL A 59 2.44 2.52 7.41
CA VAL A 59 1.30 3.08 8.14
C VAL A 59 1.75 3.56 9.52
N TYR A 60 1.42 4.80 9.86
CA TYR A 60 1.73 5.41 11.16
C TYR A 60 0.53 6.22 11.65
N GLY A 61 -0.04 5.81 12.78
CA GLY A 61 -1.28 6.38 13.30
C GLY A 61 -2.42 6.22 12.30
N ASP A 62 -3.07 7.34 11.96
CA ASP A 62 -4.17 7.39 10.98
C ASP A 62 -3.69 7.66 9.54
N THR A 63 -2.38 7.67 9.29
CA THR A 63 -1.79 8.10 8.02
C THR A 63 -0.96 7.00 7.38
N ILE A 64 -1.18 6.81 6.08
CA ILE A 64 -0.41 5.94 5.19
C ILE A 64 0.53 6.81 4.37
N TYR A 65 1.81 6.49 4.38
CA TYR A 65 2.86 7.15 3.62
C TYR A 65 3.34 6.21 2.51
N TYR A 66 3.44 6.71 1.29
CA TYR A 66 3.85 5.89 0.16
C TYR A 66 4.52 6.75 -0.92
N ASN A 67 5.26 6.08 -1.81
CA ASN A 67 5.78 6.70 -3.04
C ASN A 67 4.97 6.23 -4.25
N ASN A 68 4.81 7.13 -5.22
CA ASN A 68 4.07 6.87 -6.47
C ASN A 68 5.05 6.86 -7.66
N PRO A 69 5.47 5.68 -8.16
CA PRO A 69 6.36 5.57 -9.31
C PRO A 69 5.80 6.23 -10.57
N SER A 70 4.48 6.17 -10.77
CA SER A 70 3.79 6.77 -11.92
C SER A 70 3.79 8.30 -11.90
N ASP A 71 4.06 8.93 -10.76
CA ASP A 71 4.28 10.38 -10.63
C ASP A 71 5.71 10.70 -10.20
N ARG A 72 6.68 10.14 -10.94
CA ARG A 72 8.12 10.41 -10.77
C ARG A 72 8.61 10.20 -9.34
N TRP A 73 8.17 9.10 -8.72
CA TRP A 73 8.56 8.69 -7.36
C TRP A 73 8.23 9.72 -6.27
N LYS A 74 7.24 10.60 -6.51
CA LYS A 74 6.82 11.58 -5.49
C LYS A 74 6.17 10.89 -4.29
N PHE A 75 6.33 11.52 -3.14
CA PHE A 75 5.74 11.07 -1.88
C PHE A 75 4.31 11.57 -1.70
N TYR A 76 3.49 10.72 -1.14
CA TYR A 76 2.09 10.98 -0.86
C TYR A 76 1.73 10.51 0.54
N THR A 77 0.68 11.12 1.07
CA THR A 77 0.01 10.65 2.28
C THR A 77 -1.47 10.50 2.01
N ILE A 78 -2.10 9.50 2.60
CA ILE A 78 -3.55 9.31 2.62
C ILE A 78 -3.94 8.83 4.02
N LYS A 79 -5.13 9.18 4.51
CA LYS A 79 -5.61 8.61 5.77
C LYS A 79 -6.01 7.14 5.60
N THR A 80 -6.01 6.40 6.71
CA THR A 80 -6.42 4.98 6.74
C THR A 80 -7.87 4.74 6.31
N ASP A 81 -8.70 5.78 6.35
CA ASP A 81 -10.07 5.79 5.82
C ASP A 81 -10.18 6.14 4.32
N GLY A 82 -9.07 6.46 3.66
CA GLY A 82 -9.01 6.89 2.27
C GLY A 82 -9.17 8.40 2.06
N SER A 83 -9.44 9.16 3.11
CA SER A 83 -9.58 10.61 3.02
C SER A 83 -8.24 11.33 2.98
N ASN A 84 -8.27 12.63 2.62
CA ASN A 84 -7.13 13.54 2.71
C ASN A 84 -5.84 13.03 2.00
N ARG A 85 -6.03 12.38 0.84
CA ARG A 85 -4.93 12.05 -0.08
C ARG A 85 -4.26 13.34 -0.56
N ARG A 86 -2.95 13.49 -0.33
CA ARG A 86 -2.18 14.65 -0.78
C ARG A 86 -0.75 14.31 -1.11
N LYS A 87 -0.21 15.00 -2.12
CA LYS A 87 1.21 15.00 -2.47
C LYS A 87 1.99 15.77 -1.41
N GLN A 88 3.12 15.22 -0.99
CA GLN A 88 4.06 15.88 -0.09
C GLN A 88 5.14 16.59 -0.92
N TYR A 89 5.40 17.85 -0.59
CA TYR A 89 6.50 18.62 -1.16
C TYR A 89 7.57 18.78 -0.10
N HIS A 90 8.83 18.53 -0.46
CA HIS A 90 9.94 19.02 0.34
C HIS A 90 10.06 20.52 0.07
N LYS A 91 9.75 21.37 1.05
CA LYS A 91 10.19 22.76 0.99
C LYS A 91 11.68 22.74 1.24
N TYR A 92 12.47 22.99 0.19
CA TYR A 92 13.83 23.45 0.41
C TYR A 92 13.72 24.78 1.17
N CYS A 93 14.14 24.78 2.43
CA CYS A 93 14.49 26.00 3.13
C CYS A 93 15.83 26.51 2.59
#